data_AF-A0A6C0H6Z5-F1
#
_entry.id   AF-A0A6C0H6Z5-F1
#
_cell.length_a   1.000
_cell.length_b   1.000
_cell.length_c   1.000
_cell.angle_alpha   90.00
_cell.angle_beta   90.00
_cell.angle_gamma   90.00
#
_symmetry.space_group_name_H-M   'P 1'
#
loop_
_entity.id
_entity.type
_entity.pdbx_description
1 polymer ?
#
loop_
_entity_poly.entity_id
_entity_poly.type
_entity_poly.pdbx_seq_one_letter_code
_entity_poly.pdbx_strand_id
1 'polypeptide(L)' 'MTCPTCGKLLGHIVLDFEKNKMDICNDPALYNQRHELVSALITNMTNLRYCCKMRIMSYKDLSQDIIPLQK' A
#
# COMPACT_ATOMS: atom_id res chain seq x y z
N MET A 1 -5.23 -11.05 -0.73
CA MET A 1 -5.05 -10.48 -2.09
C MET A 1 -3.92 -11.19 -2.82
N THR A 2 -4.12 -11.59 -4.08
CA THR A 2 -3.10 -12.23 -4.95
C THR A 2 -2.81 -11.35 -6.17
N CYS A 3 -1.60 -11.46 -6.74
CA CYS A 3 -1.26 -10.79 -7.99
C CYS A 3 -1.95 -11.51 -9.17
N PRO A 4 -2.76 -10.82 -9.99
CA PRO A 4 -3.47 -11.46 -11.10
C PRO A 4 -2.53 -11.94 -12.21
N THR A 5 -1.34 -11.33 -12.34
CA THR A 5 -0.39 -11.67 -13.40
C THR A 5 0.49 -12.87 -13.04
N CYS A 6 0.99 -12.92 -11.81
CA CYS A 6 2.01 -13.90 -11.43
C CYS A 6 1.61 -14.84 -10.30
N GLY A 7 0.37 -14.75 -9.79
CA GLY A 7 -0.17 -15.63 -8.76
C GLY A 7 0.40 -15.45 -7.36
N LYS A 8 1.40 -14.56 -7.15
CA LYS A 8 2.02 -14.34 -5.84
C LYS A 8 0.99 -13.83 -4.83
N LEU A 9 1.01 -14.39 -3.61
CA LEU A 9 0.22 -13.90 -2.49
C LEU A 9 0.79 -12.57 -1.98
N LEU A 10 -0.04 -11.53 -1.92
CA LEU A 10 0.33 -10.16 -1.54
C LEU A 10 -0.37 -9.68 -0.26
N GLY A 11 -1.22 -10.50 0.38
CA GLY A 11 -2.06 -10.07 1.51
C GLY A 11 -1.29 -9.40 2.64
N HIS A 12 -0.29 -10.09 3.21
CA HIS A 12 0.53 -9.54 4.29
C HIS A 12 1.32 -8.30 3.85
N ILE A 13 1.87 -8.33 2.63
CA ILE A 13 2.67 -7.24 2.07
C ILE A 13 1.86 -5.94 1.93
N VAL A 14 0.59 -6.06 1.53
CA VAL A 14 -0.31 -4.89 1.42
C VAL A 14 -0.60 -4.29 2.79
N LEU A 15 -0.84 -5.13 3.81
CA LEU A 15 -1.10 -4.64 5.17
C LEU A 15 0.11 -3.87 5.71
N ASP A 16 1.31 -4.42 5.54
CA ASP A 16 2.55 -3.76 5.94
C ASP A 16 2.77 -2.45 5.15
N PHE A 17 2.48 -2.45 3.85
CA PHE A 17 2.60 -1.26 3.02
C PHE A 17 1.64 -0.15 3.46
N GLU A 18 0.36 -0.45 3.65
CA GLU A 18 -0.64 0.54 4.06
C GLU A 18 -0.35 1.09 5.46
N LYS A 19 0.13 0.25 6.40
CA LYS A 19 0.56 0.73 7.72
C LYS A 19 1.67 1.77 7.61
N ASN A 20 2.77 1.43 6.91
CA ASN A 20 3.91 2.35 6.76
C ASN A 20 3.53 3.62 5.98
N LYS A 21 2.66 3.49 4.98
CA LYS A 21 2.13 4.63 4.21
C LYS A 21 1.29 5.54 5.09
N MET A 22 0.44 4.99 5.96
CA MET A 22 -0.34 5.77 6.93
C MET A 22 0.57 6.50 7.92
N ASP A 23 1.63 5.85 8.41
CA ASP A 23 2.61 6.48 9.31
C ASP A 23 3.27 7.71 8.64
N ILE A 24 3.68 7.60 7.36
CA ILE A 24 4.23 8.72 6.58
C ILE A 24 3.19 9.82 6.32
N CYS A 25 1.96 9.44 6.00
CA CYS A 25 0.89 10.38 5.67
C CYS A 25 0.33 11.12 6.90
N ASN A 26 0.41 10.51 8.09
CA ASN A 26 -0.05 11.12 9.33
C ASN A 26 0.99 12.05 9.96
N ASP A 27 2.28 11.91 9.63
CA ASP A 27 3.33 12.80 10.12
C ASP A 27 3.31 14.16 9.37
N PRO A 28 3.03 15.29 10.05
CA PRO A 28 3.07 16.61 9.44
C PRO A 28 4.48 17.06 9.05
N ALA A 29 5.53 16.60 9.74
CA ALA A 29 6.91 16.98 9.47
C ALA A 29 7.40 16.47 8.12
N LEU A 30 6.82 15.35 7.65
CA LEU A 30 7.20 14.72 6.39
C LEU A 30 6.42 15.24 5.19
N TYR A 31 5.54 16.25 5.34
CA TYR A 31 4.61 16.70 4.29
C TYR A 31 5.26 16.89 2.91
N ASN A 32 6.40 17.58 2.85
CA ASN A 32 7.12 17.86 1.60
C ASN A 32 7.82 16.61 1.02
N GLN A 33 8.08 15.59 1.83
CA GLN A 33 8.83 14.38 1.46
C GLN A 33 7.94 13.15 1.28
N ARG A 34 6.63 13.24 1.56
CA ARG A 34 5.70 12.09 1.56
C ARG A 34 5.76 11.30 0.26
N HIS A 35 5.74 11.98 -0.88
CA HIS A 35 5.73 11.33 -2.18
C HIS A 35 6.99 10.49 -2.40
N GLU A 36 8.16 11.02 -2.04
CA GLU A 36 9.44 10.33 -2.18
C GLU A 36 9.53 9.12 -1.23
N LEU A 37 9.10 9.29 0.02
CA LEU A 37 9.11 8.22 1.03
C LEU A 37 8.16 7.07 0.65
N VAL A 38 6.94 7.38 0.18
CA VAL A 38 5.99 6.36 -0.28
C VAL A 38 6.49 5.67 -1.56
N SER A 39 7.11 6.41 -2.49
CA SER A 39 7.73 5.82 -3.68
C SER A 39 8.90 4.89 -3.30
N ALA A 40 9.70 5.27 -2.32
CA ALA A 40 10.79 4.46 -1.80
C ALA A 40 10.27 3.15 -1.16
N LEU A 41 9.14 3.18 -0.44
CA LEU A 41 8.53 1.97 0.12
C LEU A 41 8.25 0.91 -0.96
N ILE A 42 7.70 1.29 -2.11
CA ILE A 42 7.42 0.35 -3.22
C ILE A 42 8.71 -0.07 -3.93
N THR A 43 9.64 0.87 -4.11
CA THR A 43 10.88 0.62 -4.85
C THR A 43 11.78 -0.37 -4.09
N ASN A 44 11.87 -0.22 -2.77
CA ASN A 44 12.68 -1.06 -1.88
C ASN A 44 12.16 -2.48 -1.69
N MET A 45 10.94 -2.79 -2.16
CA MET A 45 10.43 -4.16 -2.21
C MET A 45 11.10 -4.94 -3.35
N THR A 46 12.35 -5.39 -3.14
CA THR A 46 13.17 -6.11 -4.12
C THR A 46 12.59 -7.47 -4.52
N ASN A 47 11.86 -8.12 -3.61
CA ASN A 47 11.25 -9.43 -3.83
C ASN A 47 9.97 -9.40 -4.68
N LEU A 48 9.60 -8.24 -5.24
CA LEU A 48 8.37 -8.04 -6.01
C LEU A 48 8.66 -7.66 -7.45
N ARG A 49 8.04 -8.41 -8.37
CA ARG A 49 7.99 -8.06 -9.79
C ARG A 49 7.13 -6.81 -10.00
N TYR A 50 7.34 -6.11 -11.12
CA TYR A 50 6.57 -4.92 -11.48
C TYR A 50 5.05 -5.15 -11.39
N CYS A 51 4.54 -6.32 -11.80
CA CYS A 51 3.13 -6.66 -11.75
C CYS A 51 2.57 -6.74 -10.31
N CYS A 52 3.40 -7.13 -9.33
CA CYS A 52 3.03 -7.07 -7.92
C CYS A 52 3.08 -5.64 -7.39
N LYS A 53 4.13 -4.89 -7.73
CA LYS A 53 4.30 -3.48 -7.31
C LYS A 53 3.13 -2.62 -7.79
N MET A 54 2.73 -2.75 -9.05
CA MET A 54 1.56 -2.09 -9.62
C MET A 54 0.27 -2.43 -8.86
N ARG A 55 0.10 -3.69 -8.46
CA ARG A 55 -1.10 -4.13 -7.75
C ARG A 55 -1.18 -3.55 -6.34
N ILE A 56 -0.04 -3.42 -5.64
CA ILE A 56 0.03 -2.78 -4.32
C ILE A 56 -0.21 -1.28 -4.46
N MET A 57 0.43 -0.63 -5.44
CA MET A 57 0.32 0.82 -5.66
C MET A 57 -1.11 1.29 -5.95
N SER A 58 -1.88 0.50 -6.69
CA SER A 58 -3.26 0.80 -7.09
C SER A 58 -4.32 0.19 -6.15
N TYR A 59 -3.90 -0.45 -5.07
CA TYR A 59 -4.83 -1.02 -4.11
C TYR A 59 -5.57 0.09 -3.33
N LYS A 60 -6.89 -0.03 -3.25
CA LYS A 60 -7.73 0.74 -2.34
C LYS A 60 -8.68 -0.22 -1.63
N ASP A 61 -8.70 -0.17 -0.31
CA ASP A 61 -9.71 -0.88 0.47
C ASP A 61 -11.01 -0.07 0.49
N LEU A 62 -12.03 -0.57 -0.21
CA LEU A 62 -13.36 0.04 -0.23
C LEU A 62 -14.28 -0.51 0.87
N SER A 63 -13.86 -1.55 1.61
CA SER A 63 -14.73 -2.15 2.64
C SER A 63 -15.15 -1.13 3.69
N GLN A 64 -14.23 -0.27 4.12
CA GLN A 64 -14.48 0.80 5.09
C GLN A 64 -15.43 1.88 4.54
N ASP A 65 -15.43 2.11 3.23
CA ASP A 65 -16.32 3.09 2.59
C ASP A 65 -17.77 2.56 2.45
N ILE A 66 -17.94 1.23 2.41
CA ILE A 66 -19.23 0.58 2.12
C ILE A 66 -19.96 0.15 3.41
N ILE A 67 -19.22 -0.23 4.45
CA ILE A 67 -19.84 -0.70 5.70
C ILE A 67 -20.43 0.53 6.42
N PRO A 68 -21.76 0.59 6.64
CA PRO A 68 -22.36 1.69 7.37
C PRO A 68 -21.82 1.71 8.79
N LEU A 69 -21.42 2.90 9.26
CA LEU A 69 -20.99 3.12 10.64
C LEU A 69 -22.05 2.54 11.58
N GLN A 70 -21.67 1.50 12.33
CA GLN A 70 -22.52 1.01 13.41
C GLN A 70 -22.57 2.12 14.47
N LYS A 71 -23.78 2.66 14.67
CA LYS A 71 -24.07 3.67 15.71
C LYS A 71 -23.77 3.15 17.10
#